data_AF-A0A219B9N3-F1
#
_entry.id   AF-A0A219B9N3-F1
#
_cell.length_a   1.000
_cell.length_b   1.000
_cell.length_c   1.000
_cell.angle_alpha   90.00
_cell.angle_beta   90.00
_cell.angle_gamma   90.00
#
_symmetry.space_group_name_H-M   'P 1'
#
loop_
_entity.id
_entity.type
_entity.pdbx_description
1 polymer ?
#
loop_
_entity_poly.entity_id
_entity_poly.type
_entity_poly.pdbx_seq_one_letter_code
_entity_poly.pdbx_strand_id
1 'polypeptide(L)'
;MQSLRHVARRTGSVILTAALAAITGLCLWQMMMGENGLMSLGEVRAEHALLRQEAARLAAEREKLEHRVELMGERAEPDYAEELVRRRLGLVREDEIIVRLDD
;
A
#
# COMPACT_ATOMS: atom_id res chain seq x y z
N MET A 1 -9.65 63.43 -28.89
CA MET A 1 -8.84 62.19 -28.69
C MET A 1 -9.23 61.43 -27.40
N GLN A 2 -10.47 61.52 -26.90
CA GLN A 2 -10.90 60.81 -25.66
C GLN A 2 -11.70 59.52 -25.93
N SER A 3 -12.33 59.35 -27.11
CA SER A 3 -13.18 58.19 -27.42
C SER A 3 -12.41 56.88 -27.68
N LEU A 4 -11.15 56.94 -28.11
CA LEU A 4 -10.32 55.75 -28.40
C LEU A 4 -9.90 54.99 -27.12
N ARG A 5 -9.84 55.66 -25.97
CA ARG A 5 -9.40 55.05 -24.71
C ARG A 5 -10.45 54.13 -24.08
N HIS A 6 -11.74 54.34 -24.37
CA HIS A 6 -12.82 53.52 -23.82
C HIS A 6 -13.03 52.22 -24.60
N VAL A 7 -12.88 52.25 -25.93
CA VAL A 7 -12.95 51.04 -26.76
C VAL A 7 -11.78 50.12 -26.41
N ALA A 8 -10.55 50.64 -26.32
CA ALA A 8 -9.37 49.84 -25.97
C ALA A 8 -9.49 49.14 -24.60
N ARG A 9 -10.05 49.81 -23.59
CA ARG A 9 -10.31 49.20 -22.26
C ARG A 9 -11.44 48.15 -22.31
N ARG A 10 -12.48 48.36 -23.13
CA ARG A 10 -13.60 47.43 -23.27
C ARG A 10 -13.19 46.17 -24.04
N THR A 11 -12.37 46.30 -25.09
CA THR A 11 -11.82 45.18 -25.85
C THR A 11 -10.87 44.33 -25.00
N GLY A 12 -10.01 44.98 -24.19
CA GLY A 12 -9.14 44.28 -23.24
C GLY A 12 -9.92 43.48 -22.19
N SER A 13 -11.03 44.04 -21.69
CA SER A 13 -11.92 43.34 -20.75
C SER A 13 -12.59 42.11 -21.37
N VAL A 14 -13.02 42.19 -22.64
CA VAL A 14 -13.68 41.08 -23.33
C VAL A 14 -12.70 39.93 -23.59
N ILE A 15 -11.47 40.25 -24.00
CA ILE A 15 -10.40 39.26 -24.19
C ILE A 15 -10.06 38.57 -22.87
N LEU A 16 -9.99 39.32 -21.76
CA LEU A 16 -9.74 38.76 -20.44
C LEU A 16 -10.85 37.81 -19.99
N THR A 17 -12.13 38.19 -20.17
CA THR A 17 -13.25 37.30 -19.83
C THR A 17 -13.29 36.05 -20.71
N ALA A 18 -12.96 36.17 -22.00
CA ALA A 18 -12.89 35.02 -22.90
C ALA A 18 -11.75 34.07 -22.52
N ALA A 19 -10.58 34.60 -22.13
CA ALA A 19 -9.45 33.81 -21.66
C ALA A 19 -9.80 33.06 -20.35
N LEU A 20 -10.45 33.73 -19.40
CA LEU A 20 -10.91 33.09 -18.16
C LEU A 20 -11.96 32.01 -18.42
N ALA A 21 -12.88 32.25 -19.35
CA ALA A 21 -13.87 31.25 -19.77
C ALA A 21 -13.21 30.02 -20.44
N ALA A 22 -12.17 30.24 -21.26
CA ALA A 22 -11.41 29.15 -21.87
C ALA A 22 -10.63 28.33 -20.82
N ILE A 23 -9.98 29.00 -19.86
CA ILE A 23 -9.24 28.33 -18.78
C ILE A 23 -10.19 27.51 -17.91
N THR A 24 -11.34 28.07 -17.51
CA THR A 24 -12.33 27.34 -16.72
C THR A 24 -12.90 26.15 -17.50
N GLY A 25 -13.21 26.30 -18.78
CA GLY A 25 -13.63 25.19 -19.64
C GLY A 25 -12.58 24.08 -19.74
N LEU A 26 -11.30 24.43 -19.90
CA LEU A 26 -10.20 23.47 -19.92
C LEU A 26 -10.06 22.76 -18.56
N CYS A 27 -10.18 23.48 -17.45
CA CYS A 27 -10.15 22.88 -16.11
C CYS A 27 -11.32 21.93 -15.89
N LEU A 28 -12.54 22.28 -16.32
CA LEU A 28 -13.70 21.39 -16.24
C LEU A 28 -13.48 20.13 -17.08
N TRP A 29 -12.99 20.27 -18.30
CA TRP A 29 -12.64 19.15 -19.17
C TRP A 29 -11.61 18.22 -18.51
N GLN A 30 -10.52 18.79 -18.00
CA GLN A 30 -9.45 18.03 -17.33
C GLN A 30 -9.95 17.38 -16.02
N MET A 31 -10.90 17.99 -15.32
CA MET A 31 -11.50 17.41 -14.11
C MET A 31 -12.42 16.21 -14.43
N MET A 32 -13.05 16.22 -15.61
CA MET A 32 -13.89 15.11 -16.09
C MET A 32 -13.08 13.98 -16.74
N MET A 33 -12.08 14.31 -17.56
CA MET A 33 -11.27 13.35 -18.31
C MET A 33 -9.92 12.99 -17.67
N GLY A 34 -9.54 13.62 -16.56
CA GLY A 34 -8.25 13.38 -15.92
C GLY A 34 -8.21 12.05 -15.17
N GLU A 35 -7.06 11.36 -15.24
CA GLU A 35 -6.74 10.16 -14.44
C GLU A 35 -7.00 10.33 -12.92
N ASN A 36 -6.95 11.57 -12.43
CA ASN A 36 -7.22 11.94 -11.03
C ASN A 36 -8.60 12.61 -10.83
N GLY A 37 -9.53 12.43 -11.76
CA GLY A 37 -10.86 13.03 -11.70
C GLY A 37 -11.70 12.49 -10.53
N LEU A 38 -12.85 13.12 -10.27
CA LEU A 38 -13.75 12.77 -9.17
C LEU A 38 -14.15 11.28 -9.12
N MET A 39 -14.04 10.57 -10.24
CA MET A 39 -14.33 9.14 -10.35
C MET A 39 -13.22 8.24 -9.80
N SER A 40 -11.94 8.65 -9.80
CA SER A 40 -10.84 7.83 -9.27
C SER A 40 -10.83 7.77 -7.73
N LEU A 41 -11.53 8.69 -7.07
CA LEU A 41 -11.76 8.64 -5.62
C LEU A 41 -12.52 7.38 -5.19
N GLY A 42 -13.36 6.81 -6.07
CA GLY A 42 -14.03 5.54 -5.81
C GLY A 42 -13.07 4.36 -5.83
N GLU A 43 -12.22 4.30 -6.85
CA GLU A 43 -11.24 3.23 -7.05
C GLU A 43 -10.16 3.25 -5.97
N VAL A 44 -9.60 4.42 -5.65
CA VAL A 44 -8.62 4.58 -4.57
C VAL A 44 -9.20 4.16 -3.21
N ARG A 45 -10.48 4.45 -2.95
CA ARG A 45 -11.15 4.01 -1.72
C ARG A 45 -11.36 2.49 -1.71
N ALA A 46 -11.72 1.89 -2.84
CA ALA A 46 -11.90 0.44 -2.96
C ALA A 46 -10.57 -0.29 -2.77
N GLU A 47 -9.49 0.18 -3.41
CA GLU A 47 -8.14 -0.36 -3.25
C GLU A 47 -7.67 -0.21 -1.79
N HIS A 48 -7.88 0.94 -1.17
CA HIS A 48 -7.59 1.13 0.26
C HIS A 48 -8.37 0.16 1.17
N ALA A 49 -9.62 -0.16 0.83
CA ALA A 49 -10.41 -1.11 1.59
C ALA A 49 -9.88 -2.55 1.44
N LEU A 50 -9.50 -2.96 0.23
CA LEU A 50 -8.89 -4.26 -0.04
C LEU A 50 -7.55 -4.41 0.70
N LEU A 51 -6.65 -3.44 0.60
CA LEU A 51 -5.37 -3.48 1.30
C LEU A 51 -5.54 -3.52 2.83
N ARG A 52 -6.52 -2.79 3.38
CA ARG A 52 -6.83 -2.88 4.82
C ARG A 52 -7.33 -4.26 5.22
N GLN A 53 -8.17 -4.88 4.40
CA GLN A 53 -8.68 -6.22 4.67
C GLN A 53 -7.54 -7.26 4.64
N GLU A 54 -6.64 -7.15 3.68
CA GLU A 54 -5.48 -8.02 3.57
C GLU A 54 -4.50 -7.82 4.75
N ALA A 55 -4.25 -6.57 5.14
CA ALA A 55 -3.46 -6.26 6.32
C ALA A 55 -4.07 -6.84 7.61
N ALA A 56 -5.40 -6.77 7.77
CA ALA A 56 -6.09 -7.35 8.92
C ALA A 56 -5.98 -8.88 8.93
N ARG A 57 -6.08 -9.53 7.76
CA ARG A 57 -5.87 -10.98 7.65
C ARG A 57 -4.45 -11.38 8.02
N LEU A 58 -3.45 -10.69 7.47
CA LEU A 58 -2.03 -10.94 7.77
C LEU A 58 -1.72 -10.71 9.25
N ALA A 59 -2.30 -9.68 9.86
CA ALA A 59 -2.16 -9.42 11.29
C ALA A 59 -2.70 -10.58 12.14
N ALA A 60 -3.87 -11.12 11.78
CA ALA A 60 -4.44 -12.28 12.46
C ALA A 60 -3.62 -13.57 12.25
N GLU A 61 -3.05 -13.77 11.07
CA GLU A 61 -2.13 -14.89 10.81
C GLU A 61 -0.83 -14.74 11.62
N ARG A 62 -0.28 -13.53 11.70
CA ARG A 62 0.88 -13.22 12.55
C ARG A 62 0.59 -13.51 14.01
N GLU A 63 -0.53 -13.02 14.55
CA GLU A 63 -0.91 -13.25 15.95
C GLU A 63 -1.04 -14.75 16.27
N LYS A 64 -1.64 -15.53 15.37
CA LYS A 64 -1.73 -16.99 15.52
C LYS A 64 -0.35 -17.65 15.52
N LEU A 65 0.56 -17.19 14.67
CA LEU A 65 1.92 -17.72 14.61
C LEU A 65 2.72 -17.31 15.85
N GLU A 66 2.61 -16.06 16.30
CA GLU A 66 3.24 -15.58 17.53
C GLU A 66 2.75 -16.35 18.74
N HIS A 67 1.45 -16.59 18.86
CA HIS A 67 0.89 -17.41 19.92
C HIS A 67 1.40 -18.86 19.85
N ARG A 68 1.52 -19.44 18.65
CA ARG A 68 2.13 -20.77 18.48
C ARG A 68 3.60 -20.80 18.84
N VAL A 69 4.35 -19.75 18.49
CA VAL A 69 5.76 -19.61 18.85
C VAL A 69 5.92 -19.40 20.34
N GLU A 70 5.03 -18.66 21.00
CA GLU A 70 5.00 -18.50 22.45
C GLU A 70 4.73 -19.83 23.16
N LEU A 71 3.72 -20.58 22.70
CA LEU A 71 3.44 -21.94 23.19
C LEU A 71 4.61 -22.91 22.93
N MET A 72 5.38 -22.67 21.88
CA MET A 72 6.62 -23.41 21.61
C MET A 72 7.78 -22.89 22.45
N GLY A 73 7.91 -21.60 22.76
CA GLY A 73 9.09 -21.02 23.40
C GLY A 73 9.38 -21.56 24.80
N GLU A 74 8.34 -22.00 25.53
CA GLU A 74 8.52 -22.68 26.83
C GLU A 74 8.77 -24.19 26.71
N ARG A 75 8.49 -24.82 25.56
CA ARG A 75 8.54 -26.29 25.37
C ARG A 75 9.43 -26.77 24.22
N ALA A 76 9.92 -25.87 23.38
CA ALA A 76 10.73 -26.16 22.22
C ALA A 76 12.17 -26.31 22.69
N GLU A 77 12.71 -27.52 22.50
CA GLU A 77 14.10 -27.78 22.79
C GLU A 77 14.98 -26.90 21.89
N PRO A 78 15.90 -26.10 22.48
CA PRO A 78 16.81 -25.24 21.72
C PRO A 78 17.70 -26.03 20.74
N ASP A 79 17.86 -27.33 20.97
CA ASP A 79 18.66 -28.25 20.14
C ASP A 79 17.88 -28.79 18.92
N TYR A 80 16.57 -28.53 18.81
CA TYR A 80 15.73 -29.03 17.70
C TYR A 80 16.15 -28.49 16.33
N ALA A 81 16.65 -27.25 16.27
CA ALA A 81 17.18 -26.67 15.04
C ALA A 81 18.44 -27.40 14.57
N GLU A 82 19.29 -27.83 15.50
CA GLU A 82 20.50 -28.60 15.21
C GLU A 82 20.15 -30.02 14.74
N GLU A 83 19.17 -30.66 15.37
CA GLU A 83 18.64 -31.95 14.90
C GLU A 83 18.07 -31.87 13.47
N LEU A 84 17.30 -30.82 13.15
CA LEU A 84 16.75 -30.63 11.81
C LEU A 84 17.84 -30.54 10.74
N VAL A 85 18.93 -29.81 11.03
CA VAL A 85 20.09 -29.69 10.13
C VAL A 85 20.78 -31.04 9.97
N ARG A 86 21.00 -31.77 11.07
CA ARG A 86 21.66 -33.08 11.05
C ARG A 86 20.83 -34.13 10.29
N ARG A 87 19.51 -34.18 10.48
CA ARG A 87 18.61 -35.05 9.71
C ARG A 87 18.63 -34.72 8.21
N ARG A 88 18.60 -33.43 7.85
CA ARG A 88 18.56 -33.00 6.44
C ARG A 88 19.86 -33.25 5.68
N LEU A 89 20.99 -33.22 6.40
CA LEU A 89 22.32 -33.56 5.86
C LEU A 89 22.61 -35.06 5.88
N GLY A 90 21.66 -35.90 6.34
CA GLY A 90 21.83 -37.35 6.42
C GLY A 90 22.85 -37.80 7.47
N LEU A 91 23.16 -36.94 8.44
CA LEU A 91 24.12 -37.21 9.52
C LEU A 91 23.53 -38.10 10.63
N VAL A 92 22.22 -38.38 10.60
CA VAL A 92 21.47 -39.17 11.60
C VAL A 92 20.52 -40.12 10.86
N ARG A 93 20.48 -41.40 11.24
CA ARG A 93 19.51 -42.38 10.70
C ARG A 93 18.14 -42.21 11.39
N GLU A 94 17.05 -42.60 10.73
CA GLU A 94 15.68 -42.43 11.27
C GLU A 94 15.42 -43.15 12.60
N ASP A 95 16.24 -44.15 12.92
CA ASP A 95 16.16 -45.02 14.10
C ASP A 95 17.16 -44.68 15.23
N GLU A 96 17.90 -43.58 15.12
CA GLU A 96 18.96 -43.22 16.06
C GLU A 96 18.49 -42.21 17.13
N ILE A 97 18.75 -42.51 18.41
CA ILE A 97 18.43 -41.65 19.55
C ILE A 97 19.73 -41.01 20.05
N ILE A 98 19.84 -39.68 20.00
CA ILE A 98 20.99 -38.95 20.53
C ILE A 98 20.70 -38.53 21.96
N VAL A 99 21.49 -39.06 22.91
CA VAL A 99 21.41 -38.71 24.33
C VAL A 99 22.55 -37.75 24.64
N ARG A 100 22.23 -36.57 25.17
CA ARG A 100 23.24 -35.66 25.71
C ARG A 100 23.71 -36.21 27.06
N LEU A 101 25.00 -36.47 27.16
CA LEU A 101 25.64 -36.80 28.43
C LEU A 101 25.98 -35.48 29.11
N ASP A 102 25.41 -35.24 30.29
CA ASP A 102 25.85 -34.15 31.15
C ASP A 102 27.23 -34.52 31.74
N ASP A 103 28.15 -33.55 31.83
CA ASP A 103 29.44 -33.73 32.51
C ASP A 103 29.27 -33.87 34.04
#